data_AF-A0ABC9TIZ2-F1
#
_entry.id   AF-A0ABC9TIZ2-F1
#
_cell.length_a   1.000
_cell.length_b   1.000
_cell.length_c   1.000
_cell.angle_alpha   90.00
_cell.angle_beta   90.00
_cell.angle_gamma   90.00
#
_symmetry.space_group_name_H-M   'P 1'
#
loop_
_entity.id
_entity.type
_entity.pdbx_description
1 polymer ?
#
loop_
_entity_poly.entity_id
_entity_poly.type
_entity_poly.pdbx_seq_one_letter_code
_entity_poly.pdbx_strand_id
1 'polypeptide(L)' 'VTGTYGKDIIRIRLMVNGKIIKPGFLDGNGHYKVPGARGWFTAKDDVEVVGYTQEGKEIHVKVPILTKKI' A
#
# COMPACT_ATOMS: atom_id res chain seq x y z
N VAL A 1 2.83 -5.88 3.28
CA VAL A 1 3.35 -4.51 3.11
C VAL A 1 2.97 -3.72 4.34
N THR A 2 3.88 -2.92 4.88
CA THR A 2 3.67 -2.09 6.08
C THR A 2 4.32 -0.73 5.85
N GLY A 3 3.81 0.31 6.50
CA GLY A 3 4.36 1.65 6.41
C GLY A 3 3.57 2.63 7.28
N THR A 4 3.80 3.91 7.07
CA THR A 4 3.11 4.99 7.77
C THR A 4 2.16 5.77 6.86
N TYR A 5 1.18 6.46 7.44
CA TYR A 5 0.24 7.32 6.72
C TYR A 5 0.03 8.65 7.45
N GLY A 6 -0.30 9.70 6.69
CA GLY A 6 -0.65 11.01 7.23
C GLY A 6 -2.08 11.04 7.80
N LYS A 7 -2.36 12.00 8.67
CA LYS A 7 -3.62 12.11 9.44
C LYS A 7 -4.88 12.15 8.56
N ASP A 8 -4.76 12.66 7.35
CA ASP A 8 -5.90 12.84 6.44
C ASP A 8 -6.28 11.54 5.71
N ILE A 9 -5.48 10.47 5.85
CA ILE A 9 -5.73 9.19 5.19
C ILE A 9 -6.69 8.35 6.03
N ILE A 10 -7.87 8.08 5.47
CA ILE A 10 -8.92 7.29 6.12
C ILE A 10 -8.96 5.83 5.63
N ARG A 11 -8.29 5.55 4.51
CA ARG A 11 -8.24 4.22 3.92
C ARG A 11 -6.98 4.06 3.08
N ILE A 12 -6.45 2.84 3.04
CA ILE A 12 -5.38 2.48 2.10
C ILE A 12 -5.72 1.21 1.30
N ARG A 13 -5.15 1.11 0.10
CA ARG A 13 -5.21 -0.09 -0.75
C ARG A 13 -3.85 -0.35 -1.38
N LEU A 14 -3.55 -1.61 -1.63
CA LEU A 14 -2.41 -2.04 -2.41
C LEU A 14 -2.81 -2.15 -3.88
N MET A 15 -2.03 -1.50 -4.73
CA MET A 15 -2.13 -1.52 -6.17
C MET A 15 -0.89 -2.23 -6.75
N VAL A 16 -1.11 -3.07 -7.75
CA VAL A 16 -0.04 -3.73 -8.51
C VAL A 16 -0.36 -3.62 -9.98
N ASN A 17 0.57 -3.09 -10.77
CA ASN A 17 0.42 -2.86 -12.20
C ASN A 17 -0.89 -2.13 -12.56
N GLY A 18 -1.22 -1.07 -11.81
CA GLY A 18 -2.43 -0.26 -12.01
C GLY A 18 -3.73 -0.89 -11.49
N LYS A 19 -3.70 -2.10 -10.91
CA LYS A 19 -4.89 -2.78 -10.38
C LYS A 19 -4.90 -2.83 -8.87
N ILE A 20 -6.00 -2.40 -8.25
CA ILE A 20 -6.26 -2.60 -6.83
C ILE A 20 -6.40 -4.10 -6.56
N ILE A 21 -5.50 -4.65 -5.76
CA ILE A 21 -5.50 -6.09 -5.43
C ILE A 21 -5.96 -6.38 -4.01
N LYS A 22 -5.64 -5.51 -3.04
CA LYS A 22 -6.00 -5.73 -1.63
C LYS A 22 -6.27 -4.44 -0.86
N PRO A 23 -7.23 -4.44 0.08
CA PRO A 23 -7.32 -3.39 1.09
C PRO A 23 -6.21 -3.55 2.13
N GLY A 24 -5.85 -2.45 2.78
CA GLY A 24 -5.03 -2.47 3.99
C GLY A 24 -5.81 -2.05 5.23
N PHE A 25 -5.16 -2.21 6.38
CA PHE A 25 -5.67 -1.83 7.69
C PHE A 25 -4.86 -0.67 8.24
N LEU A 26 -5.55 0.30 8.83
CA LEU A 26 -4.98 1.40 9.59
C LEU A 26 -5.06 1.05 11.07
N ASP A 27 -4.02 1.38 11.83
CA ASP A 27 -3.96 1.20 13.28
C ASP A 27 -4.58 2.36 14.09
N GLY A 28 -4.97 3.45 13.42
CA GLY A 28 -5.38 4.72 14.05
C GLY A 28 -4.22 5.60 14.57
N ASN A 29 -2.99 5.10 14.60
CA ASN A 29 -1.79 5.74 15.14
C ASN A 29 -0.73 6.03 14.06
N GLY A 30 -1.15 6.15 12.80
CA GLY A 30 -0.26 6.49 11.69
C GLY A 30 0.51 5.31 11.07
N HIS A 31 0.23 4.05 11.43
CA HIS A 31 0.80 2.87 10.76
C HIS A 31 -0.24 2.00 10.06
N TYR A 32 0.09 1.55 8.85
CA TYR A 32 -0.77 0.65 8.11
C TYR A 32 -0.12 -0.71 7.88
N LYS A 33 -0.96 -1.71 7.66
CA LYS A 33 -0.55 -3.03 7.20
C LYS A 33 -1.47 -3.57 6.10
N VAL A 34 -0.87 -4.16 5.07
CA VAL A 34 -1.54 -4.97 4.05
C VAL A 34 -1.08 -6.42 4.24
N PRO A 35 -1.85 -7.22 4.98
CA PRO A 35 -1.51 -8.62 5.25
C PRO A 35 -1.70 -9.50 4.01
N GLY A 36 -0.92 -10.57 3.94
CA GLY A 36 -0.99 -11.54 2.84
C GLY A 36 -0.71 -10.95 1.46
N ALA A 37 0.06 -9.85 1.38
CA ALA A 37 0.50 -9.24 0.13
C ALA A 37 1.66 -10.02 -0.53
N ARG A 38 2.36 -10.86 0.24
CA ARG A 38 3.45 -11.70 -0.27
C ARG A 38 2.91 -12.68 -1.32
N GLY A 39 3.59 -12.78 -2.46
CA GLY A 39 3.19 -13.63 -3.59
C GLY A 39 2.19 -13.01 -4.57
N TRP A 40 1.68 -11.80 -4.31
CA TRP A 40 0.80 -11.08 -5.24
C TRP A 40 1.55 -10.24 -6.28
N PHE A 41 2.85 -10.08 -6.11
CA PHE A 41 3.73 -9.29 -6.96
C PHE A 41 5.17 -9.79 -6.82
N THR A 42 5.97 -9.43 -7.82
CA THR A 42 7.39 -9.72 -7.95
C THR A 42 8.18 -8.43 -8.09
N ALA A 43 9.51 -8.53 -8.15
CA ALA A 43 10.40 -7.38 -8.33
C ALA A 43 10.22 -6.61 -9.64
N LYS A 44 9.54 -7.20 -10.62
CA LYS A 44 9.29 -6.59 -11.93
C LYS A 44 7.99 -5.81 -11.99
N ASP A 45 7.12 -5.99 -11.00
CA ASP A 45 5.81 -5.35 -10.97
C ASP A 45 5.91 -3.95 -10.36
N ASP A 46 5.07 -3.03 -10.84
CA ASP A 46 4.92 -1.71 -10.22
C ASP A 46 3.96 -1.84 -9.06
N VAL A 47 4.45 -1.61 -7.85
CA VAL A 47 3.70 -1.81 -6.61
C VAL A 47 3.55 -0.47 -5.90
N GLU A 48 2.31 -0.09 -5.66
CA GLU A 48 1.96 1.18 -5.03
C GLU A 48 0.99 0.97 -3.87
N VAL A 49 1.12 1.81 -2.85
CA VAL A 49 0.07 1.99 -1.85
C VAL A 49 -0.69 3.25 -2.18
N VAL A 50 -2.01 3.11 -2.31
CA VAL A 50 -2.93 4.20 -2.58
C VAL A 50 -3.66 4.54 -1.28
N GLY A 51 -3.39 5.72 -0.74
CA GLY A 51 -4.11 6.31 0.38
C GLY A 51 -5.27 7.17 -0.12
N TYR A 52 -6.40 7.12 0.59
CA TYR A 52 -7.61 7.89 0.29
C TYR A 52 -7.88 8.86 1.43
N THR A 53 -8.11 10.14 1.09
CA THR A 53 -8.64 11.12 2.03
C THR A 53 -10.16 11.05 2.14
N GLN A 54 -10.71 11.73 3.16
CA GLN A 54 -12.17 11.85 3.31
C GLN A 54 -12.84 12.55 2.12
N GLU A 55 -12.14 13.45 1.44
CA GLU A 55 -12.61 14.17 0.25
C GLU A 55 -12.52 13.31 -1.03
N GLY A 56 -12.05 12.06 -0.92
CA GLY A 56 -11.88 11.15 -2.04
C GLY A 56 -10.59 11.35 -2.84
N LYS A 57 -9.65 12.17 -2.34
CA LYS A 57 -8.34 12.35 -3.00
C LYS A 57 -7.48 11.10 -2.83
N GLU A 58 -6.80 10.71 -3.90
CA GLU A 58 -5.86 9.59 -3.91
C GLU A 58 -4.42 10.10 -3.78
N ILE A 59 -3.64 9.44 -2.93
CA ILE A 59 -2.20 9.66 -2.76
C ILE A 59 -1.48 8.35 -3.04
N HIS A 60 -0.62 8.34 -4.07
CA HIS A 60 0.11 7.16 -4.51
C HIS A 60 1.54 7.18 -3.99
N VAL A 61 1.97 6.08 -3.39
CA VAL A 61 3.35 5.91 -2.92
C VAL A 61 3.91 4.61 -3.46
N LYS A 62 5.01 4.70 -4.22
CA LYS A 62 5.72 3.52 -4.72
C LYS A 62 6.35 2.74 -3.57
N VAL A 63 6.15 1.43 -3.59
CA VAL A 63 6.74 0.51 -2.63
C VAL A 63 8.05 -0.03 -3.22
N PRO A 64 9.22 0.30 -2.65
CA PRO A 64 10.47 -0.31 -3.10
C PRO A 64 10.44 -1.81 -2.78
N ILE A 65 10.47 -2.65 -3.82
CA ILE A 65 10.48 -4.11 -3.68
C ILE A 65 11.92 -4.54 -3.48
N LEU A 66 12.32 -4.72 -2.22
CA LEU A 66 13.60 -5.31 -1.91
C LEU A 66 13.54 -6.80 -2.20
N THR A 67 14.17 -7.23 -3.29
CA THR A 67 14.46 -8.64 -3.51
C THR A 67 15.50 -9.06 -2.49
N LYS A 68 15.09 -9.81 -1.47
CA LYS A 68 16.07 -10.56 -0.68
C LYS A 68 16.64 -11.62 -1.63
N LYS A 69 17.82 -11.32 -2.21
CA LYS A 69 18.63 -12.31 -2.94
C LYS A 69 18.88 -13.44 -1.94
N ILE A 70 18.31 -14.62 -2.20
CA ILE A 70 18.63 -15.85 -1.49
C ILE A 70 19.95 -16.37 -2.08
#